data_AF-A0A9D3YB02-F1
#
_entry.id   AF-A0A9D3YB02-F1
#
_cell.length_a   1.000
_cell.length_b   1.000
_cell.length_c   1.000
_cell.angle_alpha   90.00
_cell.angle_beta   90.00
_cell.angle_gamma   90.00
#
_symmetry.space_group_name_H-M   'P 1'
#
loop_
_entity.id
_entity.type
_entity.pdbx_description
1 polymer ?
#
loop_
_entity_poly.entity_id
_entity_poly.type
_entity_poly.pdbx_seq_one_letter_code
_entity_poly.pdbx_strand_id
1 'polypeptide(L)'
;MIAVFSSATMIQVLSSATMIQVLSSATMIAVLSSATMIAVFSSTTMIAVFSGATMIPVFRSATMIAALSSAIMIQVLSSATVILVFHSATMIQVFSSTIMIAVFSSATMIQVYSSVTIIQVFRSVTMIAVLSNATVI
;
A
#
# COMPACT_ATOMS: atom_id res chain seq x y z
N MET A 1 -14.92 -7.76 9.78
CA MET A 1 -15.30 -8.92 8.95
C MET A 1 -14.05 -9.66 8.49
N ILE A 2 -14.11 -10.99 8.42
CA ILE A 2 -13.07 -11.84 7.82
C ILE A 2 -13.66 -12.45 6.56
N ALA A 3 -12.94 -12.38 5.44
CA ALA A 3 -13.34 -13.12 4.24
C ALA A 3 -12.14 -13.67 3.48
N VAL A 4 -12.37 -14.79 2.79
CA VAL A 4 -11.37 -15.49 1.99
C VAL A 4 -12.00 -15.79 0.63
N PHE A 5 -11.35 -15.34 -0.43
CA PHE A 5 -11.83 -15.56 -1.80
C PHE A 5 -10.67 -16.02 -2.69
N SER A 6 -10.93 -17.03 -3.52
CA SER A 6 -9.94 -17.54 -4.48
C SER A 6 -9.92 -16.77 -5.80
N SER A 7 -11.01 -16.10 -6.14
CA SER A 7 -11.16 -15.21 -7.27
C SER A 7 -12.34 -14.28 -6.99
N ALA A 8 -12.13 -12.97 -7.01
CA ALA A 8 -13.18 -12.02 -6.67
C ALA A 8 -12.95 -10.63 -7.27
N THR A 9 -14.05 -9.94 -7.53
CA THR A 9 -14.08 -8.49 -7.77
C THR A 9 -14.88 -7.88 -6.62
N MET A 10 -14.22 -7.08 -5.77
CA MET A 10 -14.92 -6.48 -4.63
C MET A 10 -14.85 -4.95 -4.70
N ILE A 11 -15.98 -4.35 -4.35
CA ILE A 11 -16.09 -2.92 -4.07
C ILE A 11 -16.53 -2.79 -2.63
N GLN A 12 -15.81 -1.98 -1.84
CA GLN A 12 -16.08 -1.78 -0.42
C GLN A 12 -16.06 -0.30 -0.09
N VAL A 13 -17.07 0.16 0.64
CA VAL A 13 -17.10 1.47 1.28
C VAL A 13 -17.33 1.22 2.76
N LEU A 14 -16.36 1.59 3.59
CA LEU A 14 -16.37 1.27 5.01
C LEU A 14 -16.05 2.51 5.82
N SER A 15 -16.82 2.71 6.89
CA SER A 15 -16.54 3.72 7.91
C SER A 15 -16.45 3.03 9.26
N SER A 16 -15.43 3.35 10.05
CA SER A 16 -15.30 2.87 11.44
C SER A 16 -15.35 1.34 11.54
N ALA A 17 -14.65 0.65 10.65
CA ALA A 17 -14.69 -0.80 10.52
C ALA A 17 -13.30 -1.44 10.58
N THR A 18 -13.27 -2.72 10.97
CA THR A 18 -12.06 -3.56 10.92
C THR A 18 -12.28 -4.76 10.01
N MET A 19 -11.35 -4.95 9.08
CA MET A 19 -11.42 -5.95 8.02
C MET A 19 -10.15 -6.79 7.96
N ILE A 20 -10.34 -8.10 7.79
CA ILE A 20 -9.27 -9.04 7.46
C ILE A 20 -9.67 -9.75 6.16
N GLN A 21 -8.80 -9.73 5.16
CA GLN A 21 -9.08 -10.34 3.85
C GLN A 21 -7.92 -11.23 3.40
N VAL A 22 -8.25 -12.36 2.80
CA VAL A 22 -7.28 -13.16 2.03
C VAL A 22 -7.85 -13.36 0.64
N LEU A 23 -7.19 -12.78 -0.36
CA LEU A 23 -7.63 -12.88 -1.74
C LEU A 23 -6.54 -13.49 -2.62
N SER A 24 -6.95 -14.44 -3.45
CA SER A 24 -6.20 -14.82 -4.64
C SER A 24 -6.93 -14.28 -5.86
N SER A 25 -6.16 -13.92 -6.91
CA SER A 25 -6.69 -13.59 -8.23
C SER A 25 -7.86 -12.60 -8.18
N ALA A 26 -7.61 -11.43 -7.61
CA ALA A 26 -8.69 -10.51 -7.25
C ALA A 26 -8.48 -9.07 -7.73
N THR A 27 -9.58 -8.37 -7.89
CA THR A 27 -9.61 -6.92 -8.07
C THR A 27 -10.36 -6.30 -6.88
N MET A 28 -9.76 -5.28 -6.28
CA MET A 28 -10.29 -4.61 -5.09
C MET A 28 -10.38 -3.11 -5.33
N ILE A 29 -11.57 -2.56 -5.12
CA ILE A 29 -11.77 -1.11 -5.01
C ILE A 29 -12.27 -0.82 -3.60
N ALA A 30 -11.54 -0.02 -2.84
CA ALA A 30 -11.88 0.29 -1.45
C ALA A 30 -11.87 1.79 -1.16
N VAL A 31 -12.91 2.27 -0.48
CA VAL A 31 -12.92 3.58 0.16
C VAL A 31 -13.10 3.35 1.65
N LEU A 32 -12.10 3.73 2.46
CA LEU A 32 -12.18 3.58 3.90
C LEU A 32 -12.00 4.90 4.63
N SER A 33 -12.86 5.14 5.62
CA SER A 33 -12.74 6.23 6.58
C SER A 33 -12.64 5.67 7.99
N SER A 34 -11.65 6.11 8.76
CA SER A 34 -11.48 5.70 10.17
C SER A 34 -11.48 4.17 10.35
N ALA A 35 -10.86 3.44 9.41
CA ALA A 35 -10.95 1.99 9.34
C ALA A 35 -9.59 1.33 9.46
N THR A 36 -9.60 0.03 9.78
CA THR A 36 -8.42 -0.82 9.75
C THR A 36 -8.62 -1.95 8.75
N MET A 37 -7.67 -2.14 7.83
CA MET A 37 -7.64 -3.30 6.95
C MET A 37 -6.31 -4.04 7.08
N ILE A 38 -6.39 -5.33 7.32
CA ILE A 38 -5.28 -6.27 7.21
C ILE A 38 -5.61 -7.20 6.05
N ALA A 39 -4.70 -7.36 5.10
CA ALA A 39 -5.01 -8.20 3.96
C ALA A 39 -3.80 -8.90 3.36
N VAL A 40 -4.02 -10.13 2.91
CA VAL A 40 -3.06 -10.92 2.15
C VAL A 40 -3.61 -11.12 0.75
N PHE A 41 -2.79 -10.82 -0.23
CA PHE A 41 -3.19 -10.76 -1.62
C PHE A 41 -2.18 -11.51 -2.49
N SER A 42 -2.69 -12.37 -3.37
CA SER A 42 -1.91 -13.05 -4.40
C SER A 42 -2.49 -12.75 -5.77
N SER A 43 -1.69 -12.19 -6.68
CA SER A 43 -2.12 -11.83 -8.04
C SER A 43 -3.31 -10.89 -8.05
N THR A 44 -3.13 -9.66 -7.56
CA THR A 44 -4.25 -8.75 -7.33
C THR A 44 -4.04 -7.35 -7.87
N THR A 45 -5.14 -6.72 -8.26
CA THR A 45 -5.18 -5.27 -8.47
C THR A 45 -5.93 -4.60 -7.31
N MET A 46 -5.36 -3.57 -6.73
CA MET A 46 -5.98 -2.78 -5.67
C MET A 46 -6.01 -1.31 -6.08
N ILE A 47 -7.18 -0.70 -6.00
CA ILE A 47 -7.38 0.75 -6.02
C ILE A 47 -8.00 1.14 -4.70
N ALA A 48 -7.41 2.09 -3.99
CA ALA A 48 -7.96 2.48 -2.71
C ALA A 48 -7.81 3.96 -2.34
N VAL A 49 -8.79 4.45 -1.60
CA VAL A 49 -8.78 5.78 -0.99
C VAL A 49 -9.00 5.61 0.50
N PHE A 50 -8.10 6.20 1.30
CA PHE A 50 -8.11 6.04 2.74
C PHE A 50 -8.01 7.40 3.45
N SER A 51 -8.86 7.60 4.46
CA SER A 51 -8.82 8.75 5.36
C SER A 51 -8.84 8.29 6.81
N GLY A 52 -7.84 8.69 7.61
CA GLY A 52 -7.79 8.29 9.02
C GLY A 52 -7.66 6.78 9.24
N ALA A 53 -7.03 6.06 8.31
CA ALA A 53 -7.06 4.60 8.27
C ALA A 53 -5.70 3.96 8.58
N THR A 54 -5.75 2.69 9.01
CA THR A 54 -4.58 1.82 9.14
C THR A 54 -4.65 0.68 8.13
N MET A 55 -3.58 0.49 7.36
CA MET A 55 -3.52 -0.49 6.28
C MET A 55 -2.29 -1.39 6.43
N ILE A 56 -2.51 -2.71 6.42
CA ILE A 56 -1.45 -3.71 6.49
C ILE A 56 -1.62 -4.75 5.36
N PRO A 57 -1.24 -4.43 4.11
CA PRO A 57 -1.28 -5.40 3.03
C PRO A 57 0.04 -6.17 2.84
N VAL A 58 -0.10 -7.44 2.51
CA VAL A 58 0.97 -8.31 2.00
C VAL A 58 0.61 -8.78 0.60
N PHE A 59 1.45 -8.47 -0.38
CA PHE A 59 1.23 -8.78 -1.79
C PHE A 59 2.38 -9.63 -2.35
N ARG A 60 2.04 -10.73 -3.05
CA ARG A 60 3.03 -11.55 -3.78
C ARG A 60 3.21 -11.15 -5.26
N SER A 61 2.17 -10.61 -5.85
CA SER A 61 2.18 -10.02 -7.19
C SER A 61 1.00 -9.09 -7.28
N ALA A 62 1.26 -7.80 -7.54
CA ALA A 62 0.19 -6.82 -7.46
C ALA A 62 0.41 -5.57 -8.30
N THR A 63 -0.71 -4.96 -8.66
CA THR A 63 -0.77 -3.54 -9.01
C THR A 63 -1.55 -2.83 -7.93
N MET A 64 -0.97 -1.78 -7.35
CA MET A 64 -1.62 -1.00 -6.31
C MET A 64 -1.60 0.48 -6.66
N ILE A 65 -2.77 1.11 -6.57
CA ILE A 65 -2.95 2.55 -6.64
C ILE A 65 -3.63 2.98 -5.35
N ALA A 66 -3.00 3.85 -4.57
CA ALA A 66 -3.64 4.34 -3.35
C ALA A 66 -3.44 5.83 -3.09
N ALA A 67 -4.50 6.46 -2.60
CA ALA A 67 -4.50 7.83 -2.08
C ALA A 67 -4.83 7.81 -0.59
N LEU A 68 -3.98 8.45 0.21
CA LEU A 68 -4.04 8.36 1.67
C LEU A 68 -3.92 9.73 2.33
N SER A 69 -4.83 9.99 3.26
CA SER A 69 -4.79 11.16 4.13
C SER A 69 -4.81 10.72 5.59
N SER A 70 -3.89 11.25 6.40
CA SER A 70 -3.84 10.99 7.85
C SER A 70 -3.82 9.49 8.16
N ALA A 71 -2.91 8.75 7.53
CA ALA A 71 -2.96 7.29 7.50
C ALA A 71 -1.65 6.63 7.94
N ILE A 72 -1.79 5.39 8.43
CA ILE A 72 -0.67 4.49 8.72
C ILE A 72 -0.71 3.37 7.71
N MET A 73 0.41 3.10 7.04
CA MET A 73 0.51 1.99 6.10
C MET A 73 1.78 1.18 6.32
N ILE A 74 1.61 -0.12 6.47
CA ILE A 74 2.69 -1.11 6.59
C ILE A 74 2.54 -2.08 5.43
N GLN A 75 3.49 -2.12 4.51
CA GLN A 75 3.38 -2.94 3.31
C GLN A 75 4.56 -3.88 3.11
N VAL A 76 4.23 -5.08 2.66
CA VAL A 76 5.19 -6.02 2.11
C VAL A 76 4.75 -6.37 0.69
N LEU A 77 5.56 -6.00 -0.30
CA LEU A 77 5.27 -6.27 -1.72
C LEU A 77 6.42 -7.02 -2.37
N SER A 78 6.08 -8.10 -3.06
CA SER A 78 6.93 -8.77 -4.02
C SER A 78 6.34 -8.61 -5.41
N SER A 79 7.18 -8.36 -6.42
CA SER A 79 6.79 -8.33 -7.84
C SER A 79 5.58 -7.42 -8.11
N ALA A 80 5.76 -6.12 -7.91
CA ALA A 80 4.65 -5.19 -7.89
C ALA A 80 4.86 -3.89 -8.70
N THR A 81 3.74 -3.29 -9.09
CA THR A 81 3.67 -1.90 -9.54
C THR A 81 2.86 -1.10 -8.53
N VAL A 82 3.44 0.00 -8.03
CA VAL A 82 2.90 0.76 -6.91
C VAL A 82 2.83 2.24 -7.27
N ILE A 83 1.64 2.83 -7.18
CA ILE A 83 1.43 4.27 -7.28
C ILE A 83 0.79 4.76 -6.01
N LEU A 84 1.43 5.73 -5.35
CA LEU A 84 0.98 6.22 -4.07
C LEU A 84 0.96 7.74 -3.98
N VAL A 85 -0.10 8.29 -3.39
CA VAL A 85 -0.20 9.69 -3.02
C VAL A 85 -0.56 9.79 -1.56
N PHE A 86 0.28 10.47 -0.78
CA PHE A 86 0.12 10.59 0.67
C PHE A 86 0.13 12.04 1.15
N HIS A 87 -0.78 12.32 2.07
CA HIS A 87 -0.79 13.52 2.87
C HIS A 87 -0.86 13.16 4.36
N SER A 88 0.14 13.56 5.14
CA SER A 88 0.24 13.28 6.58
C SER A 88 0.21 11.77 6.88
N ALA A 89 1.34 11.09 6.72
CA ALA A 89 1.38 9.63 6.81
C ALA A 89 2.60 9.05 7.53
N THR A 90 2.41 7.89 8.15
CA THR A 90 3.48 7.04 8.67
C THR A 90 3.56 5.76 7.85
N MET A 91 4.74 5.47 7.32
CA MET A 91 4.95 4.43 6.33
C MET A 91 6.05 3.46 6.76
N ILE A 92 5.78 2.17 6.64
CA ILE A 92 6.79 1.12 6.69
C ILE A 92 6.62 0.25 5.45
N GLN A 93 7.64 0.16 4.60
CA GLN A 93 7.55 -0.54 3.33
C GLN A 93 8.73 -1.47 3.12
N VAL A 94 8.44 -2.70 2.72
CA VAL A 94 9.44 -3.69 2.31
C VAL A 94 9.09 -4.16 0.91
N PHE A 95 9.82 -3.68 -0.10
CA PHE A 95 9.57 -4.03 -1.50
C PHE A 95 10.71 -4.84 -2.13
N SER A 96 10.34 -5.86 -2.90
CA SER A 96 11.25 -6.66 -3.70
C SER A 96 10.72 -6.75 -5.14
N SER A 97 11.58 -6.48 -6.13
CA SER A 97 11.20 -6.52 -7.56
C SER A 97 10.02 -5.62 -7.87
N THR A 98 10.12 -4.34 -7.49
CA THR A 98 8.98 -3.40 -7.52
C THR A 98 9.30 -2.13 -8.30
N ILE A 99 8.31 -1.65 -9.04
CA ILE A 99 8.30 -0.29 -9.60
C ILE A 99 7.39 0.56 -8.72
N MET A 100 7.88 1.68 -8.22
CA MET A 100 7.13 2.59 -7.37
C MET A 100 7.19 4.03 -7.89
N ILE A 101 6.03 4.67 -7.92
CA ILE A 101 5.89 6.11 -8.08
C ILE A 101 5.15 6.62 -6.85
N ALA A 102 5.73 7.57 -6.12
CA ALA A 102 5.09 8.08 -4.93
C ALA A 102 5.28 9.58 -4.72
N VAL A 103 4.22 10.22 -4.22
CA VAL A 103 4.21 11.62 -3.79
C VAL A 103 3.85 11.66 -2.31
N PHE A 104 4.69 12.28 -1.49
CA PHE A 104 4.46 12.41 -0.06
C PHE A 104 4.53 13.86 0.39
N SER A 105 3.52 14.27 1.16
CA SER A 105 3.50 15.51 1.91
C SER A 105 3.37 15.20 3.39
N SER A 106 4.30 15.68 4.21
CA SER A 106 4.33 15.46 5.66
C SER A 106 4.35 13.98 6.01
N ALA A 107 5.47 13.30 5.79
CA ALA A 107 5.55 11.85 6.01
C ALA A 107 6.74 11.42 6.87
N THR A 108 6.53 10.35 7.65
CA THR A 108 7.60 9.60 8.31
C THR A 108 7.68 8.23 7.67
N MET A 109 8.86 7.85 7.17
CA MET A 109 9.01 6.63 6.37
C MET A 109 10.20 5.77 6.81
N ILE A 110 9.96 4.46 6.82
CA ILE A 110 10.99 3.42 6.91
C ILE A 110 10.82 2.52 5.69
N GLN A 111 11.86 2.41 4.87
CA GLN A 111 11.79 1.72 3.60
C GLN A 111 12.95 0.72 3.44
N VAL A 112 12.63 -0.49 2.98
CA VAL A 112 13.61 -1.52 2.64
C VAL A 112 13.32 -2.00 1.22
N TYR A 113 14.34 -1.92 0.37
CA TYR A 113 14.19 -2.14 -1.05
C TYR A 113 15.23 -3.10 -1.62
N SER A 114 14.77 -4.03 -2.44
CA SER A 114 15.60 -4.93 -3.24
C SER A 114 15.13 -4.98 -4.69
N SER A 115 16.02 -4.69 -5.64
CA SER A 115 15.71 -4.75 -7.08
C SER A 115 14.51 -3.87 -7.45
N VAL A 116 14.57 -2.58 -7.14
CA VAL A 116 13.45 -1.65 -7.33
C VAL A 116 13.79 -0.49 -8.26
N THR A 117 12.77 0.06 -8.92
CA THR A 117 12.82 1.37 -9.56
C THR A 117 11.82 2.29 -8.86
N ILE A 118 12.29 3.44 -8.39
CA ILE A 118 11.54 4.35 -7.54
C ILE A 118 11.58 5.75 -8.14
N ILE A 119 10.41 6.39 -8.22
CA ILE A 119 10.27 7.83 -8.48
C ILE A 119 9.54 8.44 -7.28
N GLN A 120 10.18 9.36 -6.57
CA GLN A 120 9.63 9.95 -5.35
C GLN A 120 9.67 11.48 -5.36
N VAL A 121 8.55 12.09 -4.96
CA VAL A 121 8.44 13.52 -4.72
C VAL A 121 8.09 13.76 -3.26
N PHE A 122 8.85 14.60 -2.58
CA PHE A 122 8.74 14.82 -1.14
C PHE A 122 8.49 16.28 -0.79
N ARG A 123 7.59 16.50 0.17
CA ARG A 123 7.45 17.76 0.91
C ARG A 123 7.41 17.45 2.40
N SER A 124 8.42 17.91 3.15
CA SER A 124 8.53 17.71 4.61
C SER A 124 8.49 16.23 5.00
N VAL A 125 9.59 15.50 4.79
CA VAL A 125 9.66 14.06 5.03
C VAL A 125 10.85 13.71 5.93
N THR A 126 10.62 12.80 6.87
CA THR A 126 11.68 12.08 7.59
C THR A 126 11.73 10.66 7.04
N MET A 127 12.88 10.24 6.51
CA MET A 127 13.02 8.94 5.84
C MET A 127 14.27 8.20 6.29
N ILE A 128 14.10 6.90 6.55
CA ILE A 128 15.17 5.91 6.67
C ILE A 128 14.97 4.89 5.54
N ALA A 129 15.99 4.70 4.70
CA ALA A 129 15.94 3.74 3.61
C ALA A 129 17.15 2.80 3.60
N VAL A 130 16.89 1.52 3.32
CA VAL A 130 17.89 0.50 3.00
C VAL A 130 17.65 0.03 1.58
N LEU A 131 18.67 0.14 0.73
CA LEU A 131 18.54 -0.07 -0.71
C LEU A 131 19.53 -1.14 -1.18
N SER A 132 19.06 -2.11 -1.96
CA SER A 132 19.87 -3.09 -2.67
C SER A 132 19.41 -3.15 -4.12
N ASN A 133 20.32 -2.94 -5.07
CA ASN A 133 20.01 -2.91 -6.50
C ASN A 133 18.81 -2.00 -6.83
N ALA A 134 18.83 -0.76 -6.35
CA ALA A 134 17.73 0.17 -6.48
C ALA A 134 18.12 1.35 -7.38
N THR A 135 17.21 1.75 -8.27
CA THR A 135 17.26 3.03 -8.97
C THR A 135 16.24 3.96 -8.32
N VAL A 136 16.69 5.12 -7.82
CA VAL A 136 15.83 6.12 -7.17
C VAL A 136 15.97 7.46 -7.90
N ILE A 137 14.83 8.04 -8.26
CA ILE A 137 14.68 9.31 -8.96
C ILE A 137 13.81 10.25 -8.13
#